data_AF-A0A7K9VHF3-F1
#
_entry.id   AF-A0A7K9VHF3-F1
#
_cell.length_a   1.000
_cell.length_b   1.000
_cell.length_c   1.000
_cell.angle_alpha   90.00
_cell.angle_beta   90.00
_cell.angle_gamma   90.00
#
_symmetry.space_group_name_H-M   'P 1'
#
loop_
_entity.id
_entity.type
_entity.pdbx_description
1 polymer ?
#
loop_
_entity_poly.entity_id
_entity_poly.type
_entity_poly.pdbx_seq_one_letter_code
_entity_poly.pdbx_strand_id
1 'polypeptide(L)'
;APVPPWVPAGCRSGVVEVERSVTAVLGQDVVLPCRYRAQEGEQVVQVTWLKRGPAGRSAEVAVLNLQHGEHVQEPYADRVLRRTSGALEDGAIVLRN
;
A
#
# COMPACT_ATOMS: atom_id res chain seq x y z
N ALA A 1 -5.39 35.53 -11.48
CA ALA A 1 -5.00 36.45 -10.40
C ALA A 1 -4.11 35.70 -9.41
N PRO A 2 -3.01 36.29 -8.89
CA PRO A 2 -2.15 35.63 -7.92
C PRO A 2 -2.84 35.57 -6.54
N VAL A 3 -2.64 34.46 -5.82
CA VAL A 3 -3.25 34.19 -4.51
C VAL A 3 -2.55 35.02 -3.43
N PRO A 4 -3.29 35.68 -2.50
CA PRO A 4 -2.67 36.53 -1.49
C PRO A 4 -1.91 35.74 -0.40
N PRO A 5 -0.89 36.35 0.22
CA PRO A 5 0.10 35.68 1.07
C PRO A 5 -0.42 35.19 2.43
N TRP A 6 -1.66 35.51 2.80
CA TRP A 6 -2.29 35.10 4.06
C TRP A 6 -3.12 33.82 3.93
N VAL A 7 -3.29 33.29 2.72
CA VAL A 7 -3.90 31.97 2.53
C VAL A 7 -2.90 30.96 3.09
N PRO A 8 -3.20 30.25 4.20
CA PRO A 8 -2.33 29.18 4.65
C PRO A 8 -2.17 28.23 3.46
N ALA A 9 -0.93 27.93 3.07
CA ALA A 9 -0.67 26.88 2.10
C ALA A 9 -1.44 25.67 2.63
N GLY A 10 -2.54 25.29 1.95
CA GLY A 10 -3.48 24.31 2.50
C GLY A 10 -2.70 23.10 3.00
N CYS A 11 -3.08 22.56 4.16
CA CYS A 11 -2.36 21.45 4.78
C CYS A 11 -2.04 20.40 3.72
N ARG A 12 -0.77 20.33 3.32
CA ARG A 12 -0.32 19.35 2.35
C ARG A 12 -0.41 18.02 3.09
N SER A 13 -1.23 17.10 2.60
CA SER A 13 -1.31 15.74 3.12
C SER A 13 -0.71 14.79 2.09
N GLY A 14 -0.10 13.72 2.57
CA GLY A 14 0.42 12.68 1.70
C GLY A 14 -0.69 11.98 0.91
N VAL A 15 -0.31 11.43 -0.24
CA VAL A 15 -1.24 10.79 -1.18
C VAL A 15 -0.85 9.34 -1.39
N VAL A 16 -1.84 8.45 -1.43
CA VAL A 16 -1.65 7.06 -1.83
C VAL A 16 -1.75 6.96 -3.35
N GLU A 17 -0.68 6.49 -3.98
CA GLU A 17 -0.53 6.22 -5.40
C GLU A 17 -0.66 4.70 -5.61
N VAL A 18 -1.68 4.28 -6.36
CA VAL A 18 -1.95 2.88 -6.69
C VAL A 18 -2.27 2.76 -8.18
N GLU A 19 -1.93 1.62 -8.77
CA GLU A 19 -2.42 1.28 -10.10
C GLU A 19 -3.88 0.84 -10.03
N ARG A 20 -4.72 1.40 -10.91
CA ARG A 20 -6.15 1.09 -10.93
C ARG A 20 -6.45 -0.35 -11.29
N SER A 21 -5.62 -0.94 -12.14
CA SER A 21 -5.78 -2.31 -12.61
C SER A 21 -4.41 -2.92 -12.89
N VAL A 22 -4.17 -4.09 -12.34
CA VAL A 22 -3.00 -4.92 -12.63
C VAL A 22 -3.51 -6.24 -13.15
N THR A 23 -3.00 -6.67 -14.30
CA THR A 23 -3.31 -7.97 -14.90
C THR A 23 -2.05 -8.83 -14.91
N ALA A 24 -2.23 -10.12 -14.63
CA ALA A 24 -1.18 -11.11 -14.68
C ALA A 24 -1.71 -12.38 -15.35
N VAL A 25 -0.79 -13.17 -15.90
CA VAL A 25 -1.11 -14.48 -16.46
C VAL A 25 -1.22 -15.48 -15.31
N LEU A 26 -2.19 -16.39 -15.37
CA LEU A 26 -2.31 -17.49 -14.40
C LEU A 26 -0.98 -18.27 -14.35
N GLY A 27 -0.47 -18.54 -13.14
CA GLY A 27 0.84 -19.18 -12.98
C GLY A 27 2.00 -18.20 -12.80
N GLN A 28 1.79 -16.88 -12.90
CA GLN A 28 2.84 -15.88 -12.74
C GLN A 28 2.68 -15.07 -11.46
N ASP A 29 3.81 -14.72 -10.87
CA ASP A 29 3.87 -13.78 -9.76
C ASP A 29 3.45 -12.39 -10.25
N VAL A 30 2.72 -11.65 -9.41
CA VAL A 30 2.23 -10.31 -9.73
C VAL A 30 2.65 -9.30 -8.67
N VAL A 31 3.06 -8.12 -9.11
CA VAL A 31 3.32 -6.99 -8.21
C VAL A 31 2.05 -6.17 -8.09
N LEU A 32 1.60 -5.94 -6.85
CA LEU A 32 0.53 -5.01 -6.54
C LEU A 32 1.19 -3.71 -6.02
N PRO A 33 1.32 -2.67 -6.86
CA PRO A 33 1.98 -1.45 -6.47
C PRO A 33 1.09 -0.62 -5.55
N CYS A 34 1.69 -0.15 -4.45
CA CYS A 34 1.09 0.81 -3.54
C CYS A 34 2.21 1.70 -3.01
N ARG A 35 2.12 3.00 -3.25
CA ARG A 35 3.10 3.96 -2.78
C ARG A 35 2.42 5.08 -2.02
N TYR A 36 2.96 5.45 -0.86
CA TYR A 36 2.55 6.65 -0.16
C TYR A 36 3.56 7.77 -0.41
N ARG A 37 3.09 8.86 -0.98
CA ARG A 37 3.87 10.08 -1.14
C ARG A 37 3.72 10.95 0.11
N ALA A 38 4.54 10.68 1.12
CA ALA A 38 4.59 11.43 2.36
C ALA A 38 5.00 12.91 2.14
N GLN A 39 4.43 13.78 2.96
CA GLN A 39 4.87 15.17 3.16
C GLN A 39 5.88 15.24 4.31
N GLU A 40 6.45 16.42 4.54
CA GLU A 40 7.40 16.65 5.62
C GLU A 40 6.77 16.30 6.99
N GLY A 41 7.42 15.40 7.73
CA GLY A 41 6.95 14.92 9.03
C GLY A 41 5.95 13.75 8.99
N GLU A 42 5.53 13.29 7.80
CA GLU A 42 4.71 12.09 7.66
C GLU A 42 5.57 10.83 7.51
N GLN A 43 5.17 9.74 8.16
CA GLN A 43 5.79 8.43 8.03
C GLN A 43 4.70 7.35 8.01
N VAL A 44 4.86 6.35 7.15
CA VAL A 44 3.98 5.18 7.14
C VAL A 44 4.47 4.16 8.16
N VAL A 45 3.64 3.88 9.16
CA VAL A 45 3.92 2.87 10.20
C VAL A 45 3.33 1.50 9.89
N GLN A 46 2.26 1.47 9.09
CA GLN A 46 1.54 0.25 8.74
C GLN A 46 0.89 0.35 7.36
N VAL A 47 0.94 -0.74 6.61
CA VAL A 47 0.20 -0.94 5.35
C VAL A 47 -0.63 -2.21 5.49
N THR A 48 -1.93 -2.12 5.19
CA THR A 48 -2.84 -3.27 5.21
C THR A 48 -3.37 -3.53 3.80
N TRP A 49 -3.12 -4.73 3.28
CA TRP A 49 -3.67 -5.19 2.01
C TRP A 49 -4.97 -5.93 2.24
N LEU A 50 -6.03 -5.47 1.58
CA LEU A 50 -7.36 -6.05 1.66
C LEU A 50 -7.82 -6.52 0.28
N LYS A 51 -8.37 -7.73 0.21
CA LYS A 51 -9.09 -8.22 -0.96
C LYS A 51 -10.58 -7.97 -0.80
N ARG A 52 -11.14 -7.14 -1.68
CA ARG A 52 -12.59 -6.93 -1.75
C ARG A 52 -13.27 -8.13 -2.42
N GLY A 53 -14.21 -8.76 -1.71
CA GLY A 53 -14.98 -9.89 -2.18
C GLY A 53 -16.28 -9.51 -2.91
N PRO A 54 -17.02 -10.50 -3.45
CA PRO A 54 -18.18 -10.31 -4.33
C PRO A 54 -19.39 -9.58 -3.71
N ALA A 55 -19.41 -9.39 -2.39
CA ALA A 55 -20.50 -8.72 -1.65
C ALA A 55 -20.00 -7.49 -0.87
N GLY A 56 -18.88 -6.89 -1.29
CA GLY A 56 -18.26 -5.75 -0.60
C GLY A 56 -17.53 -6.10 0.70
N ARG A 57 -17.64 -7.35 1.17
CA ARG A 57 -16.84 -7.85 2.30
C ARG A 57 -15.37 -7.81 1.93
N SER A 58 -14.56 -7.17 2.76
CA SER A 58 -13.12 -7.14 2.59
C SER A 58 -12.49 -8.20 3.47
N ALA A 59 -11.59 -9.01 2.90
CA ALA A 59 -10.77 -9.95 3.64
C ALA A 59 -9.34 -9.42 3.69
N GLU A 60 -8.73 -9.47 4.87
CA GLU A 60 -7.32 -9.15 5.01
C GLU A 60 -6.46 -10.15 4.24
N VAL A 61 -5.40 -9.66 3.62
CA VAL A 61 -4.41 -10.45 2.87
C VAL A 61 -3.10 -10.44 3.63
N ALA A 62 -2.61 -9.24 3.95
CA ALA A 62 -1.39 -9.05 4.73
C ALA A 62 -1.39 -7.68 5.43
N VAL A 63 -0.69 -7.63 6.56
CA VAL A 63 -0.34 -6.42 7.31
C VAL A 63 1.17 -6.29 7.33
N LEU A 64 1.69 -5.17 6.82
CA LEU A 64 3.10 -4.81 6.88
C LEU A 64 3.25 -3.73 7.94
N ASN A 65 4.00 -4.00 8.99
CA ASN A 65 4.22 -3.08 10.09
C ASN A 65 5.72 -2.79 10.25
N LEU A 66 6.06 -1.52 10.46
CA LEU A 66 7.46 -1.09 10.55
C LEU A 66 8.18 -1.69 11.77
N GLN A 67 7.46 -1.91 12.88
CA GLN A 67 8.01 -2.37 14.15
C GLN A 67 7.80 -3.87 14.37
N HIS A 68 6.68 -4.42 13.90
CA HIS A 68 6.25 -5.79 14.19
C HIS A 68 6.47 -6.76 13.02
N GLY A 69 7.00 -6.29 11.89
CA GLY A 69 7.22 -7.11 10.71
C GLY A 69 5.95 -7.32 9.90
N GLU A 70 5.87 -8.46 9.21
CA GLU A 70 4.74 -8.79 8.34
C GLU A 70 3.87 -9.90 8.95
N HIS A 71 2.56 -9.74 8.78
CA HIS A 71 1.57 -10.75 9.11
C HIS A 71 0.77 -11.07 7.86
N VAL A 72 0.77 -12.33 7.43
CA VAL A 72 0.09 -12.79 6.22
C VAL A 72 -0.99 -13.78 6.61
N GLN A 73 -2.21 -13.59 6.09
CA GLN A 73 -3.32 -14.47 6.38
C GLN A 73 -3.09 -15.86 5.75
N GLU A 74 -3.50 -16.92 6.46
CA GLU A 74 -3.26 -18.33 6.08
C GLU A 74 -3.54 -18.66 4.59
N PRO A 75 -4.61 -18.16 3.94
CA PRO A 75 -4.85 -18.45 2.51
C PRO A 75 -3.81 -17.89 1.54
N TYR A 76 -2.95 -16.98 2.02
CA TYR A 76 -1.89 -16.31 1.28
C TYR A 76 -0.51 -16.55 1.88
N ALA A 77 -0.39 -17.43 2.88
CA ALA A 77 0.88 -17.82 3.48
C ALA A 77 1.88 -18.27 2.39
N ASP A 78 3.13 -17.84 2.52
CA ASP A 78 4.23 -18.07 1.56
C ASP A 78 4.04 -17.48 0.14
N ARG A 79 2.91 -16.82 -0.11
CA ARG A 79 2.59 -16.20 -1.40
C ARG A 79 2.77 -14.70 -1.39
N VAL A 80 2.66 -14.04 -0.25
CA VAL A 80 2.86 -12.60 -0.15
C VAL A 80 4.31 -12.32 0.25
N LEU A 81 5.02 -11.56 -0.57
CA LEU A 81 6.35 -11.03 -0.26
C LEU A 81 6.32 -9.52 -0.32
N ARG A 82 6.97 -8.87 0.66
CA ARG A 82 7.20 -7.43 0.59
C ARG A 82 8.21 -7.09 -0.51
N ARG A 83 7.92 -6.08 -1.34
CA ARG A 83 8.81 -5.70 -2.45
C ARG A 83 10.13 -5.05 -1.99
N THR A 84 10.09 -4.24 -0.94
CA THR A 84 11.28 -3.56 -0.39
C THR A 84 11.42 -3.82 1.09
N SER A 85 12.66 -3.96 1.59
CA SER A 85 12.94 -3.98 3.02
C SER A 85 13.10 -2.56 3.54
N GLY A 86 12.42 -2.20 4.64
CA GLY A 86 12.64 -0.93 5.35
C GLY A 86 11.39 -0.06 5.45
N ALA A 87 11.44 1.15 4.92
CA ALA A 87 10.39 2.16 5.04
C ALA A 87 9.14 1.79 4.21
N LEU A 88 7.94 2.03 4.76
CA LEU A 88 6.66 1.53 4.24
C LEU A 88 5.99 2.48 3.23
N GLU A 89 6.66 3.54 2.83
CA GLU A 89 6.21 4.42 1.74
C GLU A 89 6.12 3.63 0.42
N ASP A 90 6.97 2.62 0.23
CA ASP A 90 6.71 1.55 -0.75
C ASP A 90 6.01 0.38 -0.04
N GLY A 91 4.69 0.40 -0.10
CA GLY A 91 3.80 -0.63 0.43
C GLY A 91 3.52 -1.75 -0.57
N ALA A 92 4.22 -1.81 -1.70
CA ALA A 92 3.98 -2.81 -2.72
C ALA A 92 4.28 -4.24 -2.22
N ILE A 93 3.45 -5.18 -2.64
CA ILE A 93 3.65 -6.60 -2.40
C ILE A 93 3.78 -7.36 -3.73
N VAL A 94 4.52 -8.45 -3.68
CA VAL A 94 4.52 -9.50 -4.70
C VAL A 94 3.58 -10.58 -4.22
N LEU A 95 2.56 -10.90 -5.01
CA LEU A 95 1.71 -12.06 -4.81
C LEU A 95 2.18 -13.16 -5.75
N ARG A 96 2.72 -14.22 -5.17
CA ARG A 96 3.23 -15.39 -5.90
C ARG A 96 2.11 -16.34 -6.27
N ASN A 97 2.27 -17.00 -7.40
CA ASN A 97 1.34 -18.04 -7.81
C ASN A 97 1.54 -19.33 -7.03
#